data_AF-A0A7X1LRS6-F1
#
_entry.id   AF-A0A7X1LRS6-F1
#
_cell.length_a   1.000
_cell.length_b   1.000
_cell.length_c   1.000
_cell.angle_alpha   90.00
_cell.angle_beta   90.00
_cell.angle_gamma   90.00
#
_symmetry.space_group_name_H-M   'P 1'
#
loop_
_entity.id
_entity.type
_entity.pdbx_description
1 polymer ?
#
loop_
_entity_poly.entity_id
_entity_poly.type
_entity_poly.pdbx_seq_one_letter_code
_entity_poly.pdbx_strand_id
1 'polypeptide(L)'
;MAAVIALVFTYVSVQQGQDNLRMSEQGQITDRYNDAVTNLGADSIDIRLGGIYALQRIMTDSARDQPAVVRILTAFVRVHAPSTAVTRKEARPDGPPPDIAAALETLTGRDALGDRDGGARVDLRRTDLRGADLTGSGQKRPLAWADFRTADLADADFEGVDLMFARLDDADLTNADLAGTNLFDADVRGANLRGANLYGAQFDDADCTGADFTGADLWATDLRTCKGLTVKQVLSAQLHLTMRLPKQMNKDARLLARIRAIEKARCDKKLCREGPGEPKD
;
A
#
# COMPACT_ATOMS: atom_id res chain seq x y z
N MET A 1 -29.28 -44.42 -36.84
CA MET A 1 -29.46 -44.49 -35.36
C MET A 1 -28.17 -44.84 -34.62
N ALA A 2 -27.46 -45.94 -34.96
CA ALA A 2 -26.23 -46.33 -34.26
C ALA A 2 -25.14 -45.24 -34.19
N ALA A 3 -24.90 -44.50 -35.29
CA ALA A 3 -23.90 -43.42 -35.33
C ALA A 3 -24.25 -42.24 -34.40
N VAL A 4 -25.54 -41.89 -34.28
CA VAL A 4 -26.00 -40.81 -33.38
C VAL A 4 -25.87 -41.23 -31.92
N ILE A 5 -26.20 -42.50 -31.61
CA ILE A 5 -26.03 -43.06 -30.26
C ILE A 5 -24.54 -43.10 -29.87
N ALA A 6 -23.66 -43.49 -30.79
CA ALA A 6 -22.21 -43.49 -30.54
C ALA A 6 -21.67 -42.08 -30.30
N LEU A 7 -22.13 -41.07 -31.05
CA LEU A 7 -21.74 -39.67 -30.85
C LEU A 7 -22.24 -39.12 -29.50
N VAL A 8 -23.49 -39.42 -29.12
CA VAL A 8 -24.03 -39.02 -27.81
C VAL A 8 -23.28 -39.71 -26.68
N PHE A 9 -23.01 -41.02 -26.79
CA PHE A 9 -22.24 -41.76 -25.79
C PHE A 9 -20.81 -41.23 -25.65
N THR A 10 -20.15 -40.92 -26.78
CA THR A 10 -18.81 -40.32 -26.78
C THR A 10 -18.84 -38.93 -26.14
N TYR A 11 -19.83 -38.10 -26.48
CA TYR A 11 -20.00 -36.78 -25.87
C TYR A 11 -20.21 -36.87 -24.35
N VAL A 12 -21.10 -37.75 -23.89
CA VAL A 12 -21.35 -37.98 -22.46
C VAL A 12 -20.10 -38.51 -21.75
N SER A 13 -19.38 -39.45 -22.37
CA SER A 13 -18.14 -40.01 -21.80
C SER A 13 -17.03 -38.96 -21.69
N VAL A 14 -16.90 -38.09 -22.70
CA VAL A 14 -15.96 -36.97 -22.66
C VAL A 14 -16.35 -35.96 -21.57
N GLN A 15 -17.64 -35.64 -21.43
CA GLN A 15 -18.14 -34.78 -20.34
C GLN A 15 -17.84 -35.39 -18.97
N GLN A 16 -18.13 -36.67 -18.75
CA GLN A 16 -17.81 -37.38 -17.51
C GLN A 16 -16.30 -37.41 -17.22
N GLY A 17 -15.47 -37.60 -18.24
CA GLY A 17 -14.01 -37.53 -18.12
C GLY A 17 -13.52 -36.13 -17.70
N GLN A 18 -14.10 -35.08 -18.28
CA GLN A 18 -13.79 -33.69 -17.91
C GLN A 18 -14.27 -33.35 -16.49
N ASP A 19 -15.44 -33.83 -16.07
CA ASP A 19 -15.96 -33.62 -14.72
C ASP A 19 -15.12 -34.35 -13.67
N ASN A 20 -14.66 -35.58 -13.95
CA ASN A 20 -13.74 -36.30 -13.07
C ASN A 20 -12.39 -35.60 -12.93
N LEU A 21 -11.83 -35.05 -14.02
CA LEU A 21 -10.59 -34.27 -13.97
C LEU A 21 -10.78 -33.02 -13.10
N ARG A 22 -11.88 -32.27 -13.30
CA ARG A 22 -12.20 -31.09 -12.47
C ARG A 22 -12.35 -31.43 -10.99
N MET A 23 -13.01 -32.53 -10.64
CA MET A 23 -13.14 -32.96 -9.25
C MET A 23 -11.78 -33.34 -8.63
N SER A 24 -10.92 -34.03 -9.39
CA SER A 24 -9.56 -34.38 -8.93
C SER A 24 -8.69 -33.14 -8.73
N GLU A 25 -8.73 -32.18 -9.65
CA GLU A 25 -8.02 -30.90 -9.53
C GLU A 25 -8.50 -30.12 -8.30
N GLN A 26 -9.82 -30.05 -8.08
CA GLN A 26 -10.38 -29.39 -6.89
C GLN A 26 -9.98 -30.07 -5.57
N GLY A 27 -9.91 -31.40 -5.55
CA GLY A 27 -9.41 -32.14 -4.39
C GLY A 27 -7.96 -31.78 -4.06
N GLN A 28 -7.09 -31.77 -5.07
CA GLN A 28 -5.67 -31.42 -4.89
C GLN A 28 -5.45 -29.98 -4.42
N ILE A 29 -6.25 -29.02 -4.91
CA ILE A 29 -6.18 -27.62 -4.43
C ILE A 29 -6.61 -27.55 -2.96
N THR A 30 -7.67 -28.26 -2.58
CA THR A 30 -8.17 -28.30 -1.21
C THR A 30 -7.13 -28.88 -0.24
N ASP A 31 -6.46 -29.96 -0.62
CA ASP A 31 -5.41 -30.58 0.19
C ASP A 31 -4.21 -29.64 0.35
N ARG A 32 -3.71 -29.06 -0.75
CA ARG A 32 -2.64 -28.04 -0.72
C ARG A 32 -2.99 -26.85 0.16
N TYR A 33 -4.26 -26.44 0.14
CA TYR A 33 -4.75 -25.33 0.96
C TYR A 33 -4.70 -25.68 2.45
N ASN A 34 -5.21 -26.85 2.83
CA ASN A 34 -5.18 -27.31 4.22
C ASN A 34 -3.75 -27.46 4.76
N ASP A 35 -2.85 -28.02 3.95
CA ASP A 35 -1.43 -28.14 4.30
C ASP A 35 -0.78 -26.77 4.50
N ALA A 36 -1.04 -25.83 3.58
CA ALA A 36 -0.48 -24.49 3.67
C ALA A 36 -0.98 -23.73 4.91
N VAL A 37 -2.28 -23.84 5.23
CA VAL A 37 -2.86 -23.25 6.43
C VAL A 37 -2.32 -23.90 7.71
N THR A 38 -2.12 -25.22 7.71
CA THR A 38 -1.48 -25.94 8.83
C THR A 38 -0.07 -25.40 9.07
N ASN A 39 0.69 -25.20 7.99
CA ASN A 39 2.05 -24.68 8.05
C ASN A 39 2.12 -23.24 8.59
N LEU A 40 1.10 -22.39 8.35
CA LEU A 40 1.03 -21.05 8.96
C LEU A 40 1.00 -21.07 10.48
N GLY A 41 0.42 -22.11 11.08
CA GLY A 41 0.34 -22.28 12.54
C GLY A 41 1.58 -22.89 13.17
N ALA A 42 2.62 -23.20 12.39
CA ALA A 42 3.81 -23.87 12.90
C ALA A 42 4.70 -22.93 13.73
N ASP A 43 5.34 -23.47 14.77
CA ASP A 43 6.32 -22.72 15.57
C ASP A 43 7.59 -22.36 14.78
N SER A 44 7.98 -23.21 13.83
CA SER A 44 9.14 -22.99 12.96
C SER A 44 8.84 -21.95 11.88
N ILE A 45 9.69 -20.92 11.81
CA ILE A 45 9.63 -19.89 10.77
C ILE A 45 9.77 -20.48 9.36
N ASP A 46 10.63 -21.48 9.18
CA ASP A 46 10.86 -22.12 7.88
C ASP A 46 9.58 -22.81 7.36
N ILE A 47 8.83 -23.43 8.28
CA ILE A 47 7.55 -24.07 7.95
C ILE A 47 6.50 -23.01 7.64
N ARG A 48 6.41 -21.93 8.43
CA ARG A 48 5.48 -20.82 8.15
C ARG A 48 5.73 -20.19 6.80
N LEU A 49 6.98 -19.91 6.45
CA LEU A 49 7.37 -19.42 5.13
C LEU A 49 6.94 -20.38 4.01
N GLY A 50 7.14 -21.68 4.20
CA GLY A 50 6.63 -22.71 3.28
C GLY A 50 5.11 -22.65 3.09
N GLY A 51 4.35 -22.42 4.18
CA GLY A 51 2.90 -22.20 4.13
C GLY A 51 2.49 -20.94 3.37
N ILE A 52 3.17 -19.82 3.63
CA ILE A 52 2.91 -18.53 2.96
C ILE A 52 3.15 -18.65 1.45
N TYR A 53 4.30 -19.18 1.03
CA TYR A 53 4.62 -19.33 -0.39
C TYR A 53 3.75 -20.39 -1.08
N ALA A 54 3.30 -21.43 -0.37
CA ALA A 54 2.29 -22.35 -0.88
C ALA A 54 0.95 -21.63 -1.13
N LEU A 55 0.52 -20.75 -0.23
CA LEU A 55 -0.67 -19.91 -0.40
C LEU A 55 -0.51 -18.91 -1.54
N GLN A 56 0.65 -18.27 -1.69
CA GLN A 56 0.96 -17.41 -2.83
C GLN A 56 0.76 -18.18 -4.14
N ARG A 57 1.32 -19.38 -4.23
CA ARG A 57 1.18 -20.23 -5.42
C ARG A 57 -0.27 -20.59 -5.69
N ILE A 58 -1.05 -20.95 -4.66
CA ILE A 58 -2.50 -21.22 -4.82
C ILE A 58 -3.23 -19.98 -5.34
N MET A 59 -2.93 -18.81 -4.78
CA MET A 59 -3.51 -17.53 -5.21
C MET A 59 -3.20 -17.22 -6.68
N THR A 60 -1.97 -17.47 -7.13
CA THR A 60 -1.58 -17.31 -8.54
C THR A 60 -2.23 -18.35 -9.45
N ASP A 61 -2.30 -19.61 -9.02
CA ASP A 61 -2.83 -20.71 -9.81
C ASP A 61 -4.38 -20.67 -9.89
N SER A 62 -5.06 -20.05 -8.92
CA SER A 62 -6.52 -20.01 -8.79
C SER A 62 -7.07 -18.64 -8.37
N ALA A 63 -7.51 -17.85 -9.36
CA ALA A 63 -8.20 -16.58 -9.13
C ALA A 63 -9.48 -16.73 -8.28
N ARG A 64 -10.10 -17.92 -8.28
CA ARG A 64 -11.27 -18.22 -7.42
C ARG A 64 -10.89 -18.23 -5.94
N ASP A 65 -9.70 -18.71 -5.61
CA ASP A 65 -9.26 -18.92 -4.22
C ASP A 65 -8.45 -17.74 -3.66
N GLN A 66 -7.95 -16.84 -4.54
CA GLN A 66 -7.28 -15.60 -4.17
C GLN A 66 -7.98 -14.81 -3.03
N PRO A 67 -9.30 -14.56 -3.06
CA PRO A 67 -9.97 -13.83 -1.98
C PRO A 67 -9.86 -14.51 -0.61
N ALA A 68 -9.84 -15.84 -0.59
CA ALA A 68 -9.67 -16.61 0.64
C ALA A 68 -8.22 -16.52 1.14
N VAL A 69 -7.25 -16.64 0.24
CA VAL A 69 -5.82 -16.45 0.57
C VAL A 69 -5.55 -15.06 1.15
N VAL A 70 -6.08 -14.00 0.53
CA VAL A 70 -5.96 -12.62 1.03
C VAL A 70 -6.50 -12.51 2.47
N ARG A 71 -7.68 -13.08 2.75
CA ARG A 71 -8.26 -13.08 4.11
C ARG A 71 -7.42 -13.84 5.12
N ILE A 72 -6.82 -14.96 4.72
CA ILE A 72 -5.94 -15.73 5.61
C ILE A 72 -4.65 -14.98 5.91
N LEU A 73 -3.97 -14.45 4.90
CA LEU A 73 -2.70 -13.76 5.09
C LEU A 73 -2.87 -12.45 5.85
N THR A 74 -3.94 -11.69 5.59
CA THR A 74 -4.27 -10.50 6.37
C THR A 74 -4.59 -10.85 7.83
N ALA A 75 -5.34 -11.93 8.09
CA ALA A 75 -5.57 -12.41 9.45
C ALA A 75 -4.28 -12.85 10.14
N PHE A 76 -3.40 -13.56 9.42
CA PHE A 76 -2.08 -13.96 9.91
C PHE A 76 -1.25 -12.74 10.34
N VAL A 77 -1.11 -11.73 9.46
CA VAL A 77 -0.38 -10.50 9.80
C VAL A 77 -1.01 -9.80 11.02
N ARG A 78 -2.34 -9.71 11.09
CA ARG A 78 -3.03 -9.09 12.23
C ARG A 78 -2.82 -9.81 13.56
N VAL A 79 -2.64 -11.13 13.54
CA VAL A 79 -2.38 -11.93 14.75
C VAL A 79 -0.91 -11.88 15.15
N HIS A 80 0.00 -11.93 14.18
CA HIS A 80 1.44 -12.07 14.43
C HIS A 80 2.20 -10.74 14.46
N ALA A 81 1.58 -9.64 14.05
CA ALA A 81 2.14 -8.29 14.14
C ALA A 81 1.13 -7.27 14.67
N PRO A 82 0.57 -7.43 15.89
CA PRO A 82 -0.37 -6.46 16.44
C PRO A 82 0.32 -5.15 16.86
N SER A 83 -0.25 -4.00 16.49
CA SER A 83 0.16 -2.70 17.05
C SER A 83 -0.39 -2.56 18.46
N THR A 84 0.50 -2.55 19.45
CA THR A 84 0.16 -2.36 20.86
C THR A 84 0.97 -1.20 21.43
N ALA A 85 0.53 -0.65 22.58
CA ALA A 85 1.29 0.40 23.27
C ALA A 85 2.69 -0.07 23.72
N VAL A 86 2.91 -1.38 23.81
CA VAL A 86 4.21 -1.99 24.13
C VAL A 86 5.11 -2.00 22.90
N THR A 87 4.61 -2.51 21.76
CA THR A 87 5.41 -2.60 20.52
C THR A 87 5.84 -1.23 20.00
N ARG A 88 5.01 -0.19 20.16
CA ARG A 88 5.35 1.20 19.77
C ARG A 88 6.57 1.81 20.48
N LYS A 89 7.01 1.25 21.61
CA LYS A 89 8.17 1.75 22.37
C LYS A 89 9.48 1.07 21.99
N GLU A 90 9.42 -0.05 21.29
CA GLU A 90 10.60 -0.80 20.87
C GLU A 90 11.08 -0.26 19.52
N ALA A 91 12.40 -0.07 19.35
CA ALA A 91 12.95 0.29 18.04
C ALA A 91 12.86 -0.92 17.10
N ARG A 92 12.37 -0.73 15.87
CA ARG A 92 12.39 -1.74 14.79
C ARG A 92 13.31 -1.26 13.65
N PRO A 93 14.64 -1.42 13.78
CA PRO A 93 15.58 -0.98 12.74
C PRO A 93 15.57 -1.89 11.50
N ASP A 94 15.10 -3.13 11.62
CA ASP A 94 15.22 -4.17 10.57
C ASP A 94 13.88 -4.52 9.88
N GLY A 95 12.83 -3.71 10.05
CA GLY A 95 11.51 -3.97 9.48
C GLY A 95 10.72 -5.07 10.21
N PRO A 96 9.64 -5.59 9.59
CA PRO A 96 8.82 -6.66 10.17
C PRO A 96 9.53 -8.03 10.12
N PRO A 97 9.14 -9.00 10.98
CA PRO A 97 9.67 -10.37 10.95
C PRO A 97 9.52 -11.04 9.57
N PRO A 98 10.39 -12.00 9.20
CA PRO A 98 10.43 -12.56 7.84
C PRO A 98 9.12 -13.18 7.34
N ASP A 99 8.34 -13.82 8.21
CA ASP A 99 7.02 -14.35 7.86
C ASP A 99 5.99 -13.26 7.62
N ILE A 100 6.02 -12.17 8.40
CA ILE A 100 5.21 -10.99 8.13
C ILE A 100 5.61 -10.37 6.80
N ALA A 101 6.91 -10.19 6.56
CA ALA A 101 7.43 -9.64 5.30
C ALA A 101 7.00 -10.50 4.10
N ALA A 102 7.13 -11.83 4.17
CA ALA A 102 6.69 -12.75 3.12
C ALA A 102 5.16 -12.70 2.89
N ALA A 103 4.37 -12.56 3.95
CA ALA A 103 2.92 -12.40 3.84
C ALA A 103 2.56 -11.07 3.15
N LEU A 104 3.25 -9.98 3.48
CA LEU A 104 3.07 -8.68 2.81
C LEU A 104 3.50 -8.75 1.35
N GLU A 105 4.66 -9.32 1.03
CA GLU A 105 5.14 -9.54 -0.34
C GLU A 105 4.11 -10.33 -1.16
N THR A 106 3.53 -11.36 -0.57
CA THR A 106 2.47 -12.14 -1.23
C THR A 106 1.25 -11.27 -1.49
N LEU A 107 0.79 -10.49 -0.51
CA LEU A 107 -0.35 -9.60 -0.66
C LEU A 107 -0.08 -8.50 -1.69
N THR A 108 1.10 -7.87 -1.71
CA THR A 108 1.45 -6.77 -2.61
C THR A 108 1.81 -7.24 -4.02
N GLY A 109 2.28 -8.48 -4.17
CA GLY A 109 2.58 -9.11 -5.46
C GLY A 109 1.39 -9.79 -6.14
N ARG A 110 0.19 -9.77 -5.52
CA ARG A 110 -1.00 -10.41 -6.10
C ARG A 110 -1.56 -9.63 -7.30
N ASP A 111 -2.27 -10.35 -8.17
CA ASP A 111 -2.95 -9.73 -9.31
C ASP A 111 -4.29 -9.11 -8.87
N ALA A 112 -4.27 -7.81 -8.57
CA ALA A 112 -5.41 -7.08 -8.02
C ALA A 112 -6.33 -6.46 -9.10
N LEU A 113 -6.59 -7.17 -10.22
CA LEU A 113 -7.37 -6.67 -11.38
C LEU A 113 -8.80 -6.22 -11.02
N GLY A 114 -8.94 -4.97 -10.56
CA GLY A 114 -10.23 -4.30 -10.31
C GLY A 114 -11.02 -4.90 -9.14
N ASP A 115 -12.36 -4.85 -9.21
CA ASP A 115 -13.29 -5.39 -8.18
C ASP A 115 -13.24 -6.93 -8.01
N ARG A 116 -12.28 -7.61 -8.65
CA ARG A 116 -12.17 -9.07 -8.74
C ARG A 116 -11.46 -9.75 -7.58
N ASP A 117 -11.03 -9.03 -6.56
CA ASP A 117 -10.70 -9.67 -5.27
C ASP A 117 -11.95 -10.32 -4.62
N GLY A 118 -13.10 -10.41 -5.30
CA GLY A 118 -14.30 -11.05 -4.78
C GLY A 118 -14.81 -10.36 -3.51
N GLY A 119 -14.47 -9.08 -3.34
CA GLY A 119 -14.72 -8.29 -2.13
C GLY A 119 -13.70 -8.47 -0.99
N ALA A 120 -12.65 -9.28 -1.14
CA ALA A 120 -11.59 -9.38 -0.15
C ALA A 120 -10.69 -8.14 -0.22
N ARG A 121 -10.68 -7.34 0.83
CA ARG A 121 -9.76 -6.20 0.96
C ARG A 121 -8.57 -6.61 1.81
N VAL A 122 -7.42 -5.99 1.55
CA VAL A 122 -6.26 -6.09 2.43
C VAL A 122 -6.61 -5.37 3.74
N ASP A 123 -6.91 -6.14 4.79
CA ASP A 123 -7.20 -5.63 6.14
C ASP A 123 -5.95 -5.77 7.01
N LEU A 124 -5.23 -4.67 7.17
CA LEU A 124 -4.02 -4.53 7.97
C LEU A 124 -4.22 -3.48 9.08
N ARG A 125 -5.45 -3.36 9.59
CA ARG A 125 -5.72 -2.43 10.69
C ARG A 125 -5.07 -2.90 11.98
N ARG A 126 -4.61 -1.95 12.79
CA ARG A 126 -3.98 -2.18 14.11
C ARG A 126 -2.78 -3.14 14.04
N THR A 127 -2.00 -3.09 12.97
CA THR A 127 -0.77 -3.90 12.83
C THR A 127 0.47 -3.05 13.04
N ASP A 128 1.54 -3.67 13.52
CA ASP A 128 2.89 -3.10 13.58
C ASP A 128 3.66 -3.54 12.33
N LEU A 129 3.73 -2.63 11.36
CA LEU A 129 4.34 -2.79 10.06
C LEU A 129 5.44 -1.73 9.84
N ARG A 130 6.09 -1.30 10.93
CA ARG A 130 7.18 -0.33 10.85
C ARG A 130 8.32 -0.86 9.99
N GLY A 131 8.84 0.00 9.11
CA GLY A 131 9.90 -0.35 8.16
C GLY A 131 9.47 -1.40 7.12
N ALA A 132 8.17 -1.67 6.95
CA ALA A 132 7.72 -2.63 5.95
C ALA A 132 7.88 -2.09 4.53
N ASP A 133 8.35 -2.93 3.62
CA ASP A 133 8.28 -2.69 2.18
C ASP A 133 6.89 -3.07 1.66
N LEU A 134 6.16 -2.07 1.14
CA LEU A 134 4.83 -2.21 0.57
C LEU A 134 4.77 -1.78 -0.90
N THR A 135 5.92 -1.56 -1.53
CA THR A 135 6.07 -1.13 -2.94
C THR A 135 5.48 -2.16 -3.91
N GLY A 136 5.62 -3.44 -3.58
CA GLY A 136 5.12 -4.57 -4.35
C GLY A 136 5.89 -4.81 -5.65
N SER A 137 5.51 -5.85 -6.38
CA SER A 137 6.30 -6.37 -7.52
C SER A 137 5.91 -5.77 -8.88
N GLY A 138 5.41 -4.53 -8.93
CA GLY A 138 4.97 -3.86 -10.17
C GLY A 138 3.59 -4.29 -10.71
N GLN A 139 2.79 -4.97 -9.88
CA GLN A 139 1.39 -5.30 -10.21
C GLN A 139 0.47 -4.08 -10.08
N LYS A 140 -0.66 -4.10 -10.80
CA LYS A 140 -1.55 -2.92 -10.85
C LYS A 140 -2.43 -2.84 -9.60
N ARG A 141 -2.10 -1.88 -8.72
CA ARG A 141 -2.92 -1.42 -7.57
C ARG A 141 -3.23 -2.47 -6.50
N PRO A 142 -2.22 -3.15 -5.96
CA PRO A 142 -2.45 -4.20 -4.95
C PRO A 142 -3.03 -3.66 -3.64
N LEU A 143 -2.85 -2.38 -3.31
CA LEU A 143 -3.26 -1.80 -2.03
C LEU A 143 -4.36 -0.73 -2.15
N ALA A 144 -4.97 -0.59 -3.33
CA ALA A 144 -6.18 0.20 -3.46
C ALA A 144 -7.29 -0.41 -2.57
N TRP A 145 -8.07 0.45 -1.90
CA TRP A 145 -9.09 0.09 -0.90
C TRP A 145 -8.59 -0.65 0.35
N ALA A 146 -7.28 -0.76 0.58
CA ALA A 146 -6.73 -1.39 1.77
C ALA A 146 -7.13 -0.66 3.06
N ASP A 147 -7.22 -1.40 4.16
CA ASP A 147 -7.57 -0.87 5.48
C ASP A 147 -6.34 -0.95 6.40
N PHE A 148 -5.72 0.21 6.62
CA PHE A 148 -4.55 0.43 7.48
C PHE A 148 -4.90 1.23 8.74
N ARG A 149 -6.18 1.31 9.10
CA ARG A 149 -6.61 2.14 10.23
C ARG A 149 -5.84 1.82 11.49
N THR A 150 -5.35 2.86 12.16
CA THR A 150 -4.58 2.74 13.41
C THR A 150 -3.34 1.82 13.33
N ALA A 151 -2.89 1.47 12.12
CA ALA A 151 -1.66 0.72 11.92
C ALA A 151 -0.45 1.61 12.25
N ASP A 152 0.63 0.96 12.67
CA ASP A 152 1.93 1.59 12.83
C ASP A 152 2.76 1.25 11.59
N LEU A 153 2.93 2.25 10.73
CA LEU A 153 3.61 2.23 9.43
C LEU A 153 4.79 3.22 9.45
N ALA A 154 5.32 3.54 10.63
CA ALA A 154 6.49 4.41 10.71
C ALA A 154 7.66 3.81 9.92
N ASP A 155 8.36 4.65 9.18
CA ASP A 155 9.48 4.28 8.30
C ASP A 155 9.11 3.26 7.19
N ALA A 156 7.82 2.99 6.93
CA ALA A 156 7.38 2.06 5.88
C ALA A 156 7.59 2.67 4.47
N ASP A 157 7.80 1.81 3.48
CA ASP A 157 8.02 2.19 2.08
C ASP A 157 6.76 1.95 1.24
N PHE A 158 6.20 3.03 0.72
CA PHE A 158 5.07 3.08 -0.20
C PHE A 158 5.44 3.80 -1.51
N GLU A 159 6.73 3.89 -1.87
CA GLU A 159 7.17 4.58 -3.09
C GLU A 159 6.40 4.06 -4.32
N GLY A 160 5.73 4.98 -5.02
CA GLY A 160 4.96 4.70 -6.23
C GLY A 160 3.71 3.84 -6.04
N VAL A 161 3.34 3.49 -4.80
CA VAL A 161 2.20 2.61 -4.53
C VAL A 161 0.87 3.31 -4.86
N ASP A 162 -0.08 2.53 -5.36
CA ASP A 162 -1.46 2.98 -5.50
C ASP A 162 -2.26 2.60 -4.24
N LEU A 163 -2.60 3.63 -3.46
CA LEU A 163 -3.41 3.60 -2.24
C LEU A 163 -4.76 4.29 -2.46
N MET A 164 -5.29 4.31 -3.69
CA MET A 164 -6.58 4.92 -3.95
C MET A 164 -7.66 4.31 -3.06
N PHE A 165 -8.51 5.17 -2.47
CA PHE A 165 -9.59 4.77 -1.57
C PHE A 165 -9.14 3.98 -0.31
N ALA A 166 -7.84 3.95 -0.02
CA ALA A 166 -7.33 3.30 1.18
C ALA A 166 -7.79 4.03 2.45
N ARG A 167 -7.90 3.28 3.55
CA ARG A 167 -8.24 3.82 4.87
C ARG A 167 -7.00 3.85 5.74
N LEU A 168 -6.51 5.04 6.01
CA LEU A 168 -5.34 5.34 6.83
C LEU A 168 -5.73 6.18 8.05
N ASP A 169 -7.02 6.21 8.41
CA ASP A 169 -7.47 7.00 9.57
C ASP A 169 -6.76 6.57 10.86
N ASP A 170 -6.18 7.57 11.55
CA ASP A 170 -5.33 7.46 12.74
C ASP A 170 -4.10 6.53 12.60
N ALA A 171 -3.64 6.24 11.37
CA ALA A 171 -2.40 5.49 11.14
C ALA A 171 -1.15 6.33 11.46
N ASP A 172 -0.08 5.66 11.91
CA ASP A 172 1.24 6.29 12.08
C ASP A 172 2.10 6.06 10.84
N LEU A 173 2.39 7.11 10.09
CA LEU A 173 3.22 7.14 8.88
C LEU A 173 4.46 8.02 9.11
N THR A 174 4.92 8.13 10.35
CA THR A 174 6.11 8.92 10.69
C THR A 174 7.29 8.46 9.85
N ASN A 175 7.94 9.39 9.14
CA ASN A 175 9.06 9.15 8.23
C ASN A 175 8.79 8.13 7.09
N ALA A 176 7.54 7.73 6.84
CA ALA A 176 7.24 6.83 5.75
C ALA A 176 7.65 7.43 4.40
N ASP A 177 8.11 6.58 3.48
CA ASP A 177 8.32 6.99 2.09
C ASP A 177 7.01 6.84 1.32
N LEU A 178 6.46 7.96 0.87
CA LEU A 178 5.23 8.05 0.08
C LEU A 178 5.50 8.78 -1.25
N ALA A 179 6.76 8.76 -1.71
CA ALA A 179 7.14 9.41 -2.96
C ALA A 179 6.34 8.81 -4.14
N GLY A 180 5.67 9.66 -4.91
CA GLY A 180 4.88 9.27 -6.06
C GLY A 180 3.63 8.43 -5.74
N THR A 181 3.30 8.20 -4.46
CA THR A 181 2.13 7.42 -4.06
C THR A 181 0.84 8.10 -4.50
N ASN A 182 -0.10 7.31 -5.03
CA ASN A 182 -1.43 7.77 -5.37
C ASN A 182 -2.40 7.54 -4.19
N LEU A 183 -2.83 8.61 -3.53
CA LEU A 183 -3.76 8.63 -2.40
C LEU A 183 -5.13 9.20 -2.80
N PHE A 184 -5.51 9.09 -4.09
CA PHE A 184 -6.79 9.61 -4.55
C PHE A 184 -7.98 9.05 -3.75
N ASP A 185 -8.80 9.97 -3.21
CA ASP A 185 -9.97 9.69 -2.36
C ASP A 185 -9.66 8.77 -1.14
N ALA A 186 -8.41 8.76 -0.68
CA ALA A 186 -8.02 8.04 0.54
C ALA A 186 -8.48 8.78 1.80
N ASP A 187 -8.75 8.02 2.87
CA ASP A 187 -9.07 8.56 4.19
C ASP A 187 -7.79 8.63 5.03
N VAL A 188 -7.17 9.82 5.14
CA VAL A 188 -5.95 10.05 5.92
C VAL A 188 -6.25 10.91 7.17
N ARG A 189 -7.49 10.90 7.65
CA ARG A 189 -7.91 11.70 8.81
C ARG A 189 -7.13 11.31 10.06
N GLY A 190 -6.62 12.30 10.79
CA GLY A 190 -5.84 12.07 12.01
C GLY A 190 -4.52 11.32 11.83
N ALA A 191 -4.13 10.96 10.60
CA ALA A 191 -2.89 10.24 10.34
C ALA A 191 -1.67 11.08 10.72
N ASN A 192 -0.64 10.42 11.25
CA ASN A 192 0.62 11.05 11.61
C ASN A 192 1.62 10.92 10.44
N LEU A 193 1.79 11.98 9.65
CA LEU A 193 2.71 12.03 8.49
C LEU A 193 3.99 12.80 8.81
N ARG A 194 4.39 12.86 10.09
CA ARG A 194 5.55 13.64 10.51
C ARG A 194 6.82 13.16 9.82
N GLY A 195 7.55 14.07 9.18
CA GLY A 195 8.79 13.73 8.49
C GLY A 195 8.64 12.84 7.25
N ALA A 196 7.42 12.49 6.84
CA ALA A 196 7.20 11.64 5.67
C ALA A 196 7.71 12.29 4.38
N ASN A 197 8.22 11.46 3.46
CA ASN A 197 8.57 11.89 2.11
C ASN A 197 7.31 11.89 1.24
N LEU A 198 6.77 13.06 0.89
CA LEU A 198 5.58 13.17 0.02
C LEU A 198 5.94 13.65 -1.38
N TYR A 199 7.19 13.46 -1.82
CA TYR A 199 7.65 13.90 -3.13
C TYR A 199 6.71 13.41 -4.24
N GLY A 200 6.02 14.32 -4.93
CA GLY A 200 5.11 13.95 -6.03
C GLY A 200 3.86 13.16 -5.64
N ALA A 201 3.59 12.96 -4.34
CA ALA A 201 2.40 12.24 -3.87
C ALA A 201 1.10 12.97 -4.25
N GLN A 202 0.04 12.22 -4.54
CA GLN A 202 -1.23 12.73 -5.04
C GLN A 202 -2.34 12.55 -4.00
N PHE A 203 -2.81 13.65 -3.39
CA PHE A 203 -3.91 13.66 -2.41
C PHE A 203 -5.21 14.21 -3.01
N ASP A 204 -5.40 14.13 -4.33
CA ASP A 204 -6.63 14.57 -4.98
C ASP A 204 -7.84 13.87 -4.32
N ASP A 205 -8.76 14.67 -3.77
CA ASP A 205 -10.00 14.28 -3.09
C ASP A 205 -9.83 13.45 -1.79
N ALA A 206 -8.61 13.23 -1.32
CA ALA A 206 -8.36 12.61 -0.01
C ALA A 206 -8.94 13.45 1.14
N ASP A 207 -9.17 12.85 2.31
CA ASP A 207 -9.55 13.58 3.53
C ASP A 207 -8.36 13.74 4.49
N CYS A 208 -7.78 14.94 4.50
CA CYS A 208 -6.64 15.34 5.33
C CYS A 208 -7.07 15.93 6.69
N THR A 209 -8.34 15.81 7.10
CA THR A 209 -8.81 16.43 8.35
C THR A 209 -8.01 15.93 9.55
N GLY A 210 -7.29 16.85 10.21
CA GLY A 210 -6.53 16.54 11.43
C GLY A 210 -5.21 15.79 11.23
N ALA A 211 -4.81 15.47 10.00
CA ALA A 211 -3.51 14.84 9.73
C ALA A 211 -2.32 15.74 10.14
N ASP A 212 -1.25 15.16 10.70
CA ASP A 212 -0.03 15.91 11.06
C ASP A 212 1.02 15.83 9.96
N PHE A 213 1.24 16.93 9.24
CA PHE A 213 2.28 17.05 8.20
C PHE A 213 3.59 17.67 8.72
N THR A 214 3.80 17.73 10.04
CA THR A 214 4.97 18.42 10.60
C THR A 214 6.27 17.84 10.06
N GLY A 215 7.06 18.66 9.37
CA GLY A 215 8.32 18.25 8.77
C GLY A 215 8.20 17.33 7.55
N ALA A 216 7.00 17.01 7.06
CA ALA A 216 6.83 16.26 5.81
C ALA A 216 7.37 17.06 4.61
N ASP A 217 7.97 16.39 3.63
CA ASP A 217 8.46 17.04 2.41
C ASP A 217 7.35 17.15 1.36
N LEU A 218 6.89 18.38 1.08
CA LEU A 218 5.81 18.65 0.11
C LEU A 218 6.30 18.92 -1.32
N TRP A 219 7.52 18.52 -1.68
CA TRP A 219 8.04 18.75 -3.03
C TRP A 219 7.16 18.10 -4.10
N ALA A 220 6.62 18.90 -5.03
CA ALA A 220 5.74 18.44 -6.11
C ALA A 220 4.47 17.69 -5.66
N THR A 221 4.14 17.72 -4.37
CA THR A 221 2.92 17.09 -3.83
C THR A 221 1.67 17.83 -4.31
N ASP A 222 0.65 17.07 -4.67
CA ASP A 222 -0.65 17.61 -5.06
C ASP A 222 -1.66 17.53 -3.91
N LEU A 223 -2.03 18.68 -3.37
CA LEU A 223 -2.98 18.85 -2.26
C LEU A 223 -4.19 19.69 -2.66
N ARG A 224 -4.38 19.99 -3.97
CA ARG A 224 -5.35 21.00 -4.44
C ARG A 224 -6.78 20.76 -3.99
N THR A 225 -7.19 19.50 -3.90
CA THR A 225 -8.54 19.10 -3.51
C THR A 225 -8.57 18.26 -2.23
N CYS A 226 -7.46 18.20 -1.46
CA CYS A 226 -7.49 17.49 -0.19
C CYS A 226 -8.48 18.15 0.77
N LYS A 227 -9.50 17.40 1.16
CA LYS A 227 -10.59 17.83 2.05
C LYS A 227 -10.02 18.06 3.44
N GLY A 228 -10.55 19.05 4.16
CA GLY A 228 -10.15 19.34 5.54
C GLY A 228 -8.74 19.90 5.74
N LEU A 229 -7.93 20.07 4.68
CA LEU A 229 -6.59 20.61 4.78
C LEU A 229 -6.61 22.06 5.25
N THR A 230 -5.81 22.38 6.27
CA THR A 230 -5.70 23.72 6.85
C THR A 230 -4.35 24.38 6.54
N VAL A 231 -4.32 25.71 6.56
CA VAL A 231 -3.06 26.46 6.43
C VAL A 231 -2.06 26.10 7.54
N LYS A 232 -2.53 25.76 8.75
CA LYS A 232 -1.66 25.34 9.85
C LYS A 232 -0.91 24.04 9.51
N GLN A 233 -1.61 23.04 8.96
CA GLN A 233 -1.01 21.78 8.53
C GLN A 233 0.07 22.02 7.46
N VAL A 234 -0.25 22.78 6.42
CA VAL A 234 0.72 23.17 5.40
C VAL A 234 1.90 23.93 6.02
N LEU A 235 1.63 24.88 6.92
CA LEU A 235 2.68 25.63 7.62
C LEU A 235 3.50 24.78 8.62
N SER A 236 3.13 23.53 8.91
CA SER A 236 3.98 22.64 9.71
C SER A 236 4.97 21.83 8.86
N ALA A 237 4.71 21.71 7.56
CA ALA A 237 5.50 20.93 6.62
C ALA A 237 6.68 21.70 6.03
N GLN A 238 7.58 20.97 5.37
CA GLN A 238 8.63 21.54 4.52
C GLN A 238 8.00 21.95 3.18
N LEU A 239 8.03 23.25 2.88
CA LEU A 239 7.33 23.82 1.73
C LEU A 239 8.24 23.92 0.51
N HIS A 240 7.66 23.69 -0.67
CA HIS A 240 8.34 23.80 -1.96
C HIS A 240 7.50 24.56 -2.98
N LEU A 241 8.13 25.20 -3.96
CA LEU A 241 7.44 26.02 -4.96
C LEU A 241 6.62 25.21 -5.97
N THR A 242 6.88 23.91 -6.07
CA THR A 242 6.21 22.99 -6.99
C THR A 242 4.97 22.33 -6.38
N MET A 243 4.76 22.47 -5.06
CA MET A 243 3.58 21.94 -4.38
C MET A 243 2.31 22.61 -4.92
N ARG A 244 1.20 21.89 -4.93
CA ARG A 244 -0.08 22.42 -5.43
C ARG A 244 -1.08 22.45 -4.29
N LEU A 245 -1.52 23.65 -3.91
CA LEU A 245 -2.41 23.87 -2.77
C LEU A 245 -3.83 24.27 -3.20
N PRO A 246 -4.84 24.12 -2.31
CA PRO A 246 -6.17 24.63 -2.55
C PRO A 246 -6.16 26.15 -2.80
N LYS A 247 -6.86 26.61 -3.84
CA LYS A 247 -6.85 28.02 -4.30
C LYS A 247 -7.21 29.01 -3.19
N GLN A 248 -8.01 28.59 -2.21
CA GLN A 248 -8.50 29.39 -1.10
C GLN A 248 -7.35 29.77 -0.14
N MET A 249 -6.29 28.95 -0.05
CA MET A 249 -5.14 29.20 0.81
C MET A 249 -4.24 30.34 0.31
N ASN A 250 -4.35 30.72 -0.97
CA ASN A 250 -3.61 31.83 -1.57
C ASN A 250 -3.99 33.21 -0.98
N LYS A 251 -4.94 33.26 -0.04
CA LYS A 251 -5.33 34.47 0.70
C LYS A 251 -4.66 34.56 2.08
N ASP A 252 -4.04 33.50 2.60
CA ASP A 252 -3.41 33.54 3.92
C ASP A 252 -2.02 34.20 3.83
N ALA A 253 -1.86 35.32 4.54
CA ALA A 253 -0.65 36.12 4.52
C ALA A 253 0.59 35.38 5.04
N ARG A 254 0.44 34.46 6.00
CA ARG A 254 1.56 33.70 6.58
C ARG A 254 2.11 32.69 5.57
N LEU A 255 1.21 32.00 4.88
CA LEU A 255 1.59 31.07 3.81
C LEU A 255 2.29 31.80 2.66
N LEU A 256 1.72 32.91 2.19
CA LEU A 256 2.33 33.72 1.14
C LEU A 256 3.72 34.26 1.53
N ALA A 257 3.89 34.72 2.78
CA ALA A 257 5.19 35.17 3.27
C ALA A 257 6.25 34.07 3.21
N ARG A 258 5.88 32.83 3.55
CA ARG A 258 6.80 31.70 3.54
C ARG A 258 7.15 31.24 2.13
N ILE A 259 6.18 31.22 1.23
CA ILE A 259 6.41 30.94 -0.20
C ILE A 259 7.38 31.97 -0.79
N ARG A 260 7.16 33.27 -0.56
CA ARG A 260 8.06 34.34 -1.02
C ARG A 260 9.48 34.21 -0.47
N ALA A 261 9.63 33.79 0.79
CA ALA A 261 10.95 33.53 1.38
C ALA A 261 11.70 32.40 0.65
N ILE A 262 10.98 31.34 0.24
CA ILE A 262 11.53 30.23 -0.54
C ILE A 262 11.91 30.67 -1.96
N GLU A 263 11.06 31.48 -2.61
CA GLU A 263 11.36 32.07 -3.92
C GLU A 263 12.64 32.89 -3.88
N LYS A 264 12.77 33.78 -2.89
CA LYS A 264 13.97 34.60 -2.70
C LYS A 264 15.21 33.74 -2.50
N ALA A 265 15.16 32.75 -1.60
CA ALA A 265 16.28 31.85 -1.36
C ALA A 265 16.70 31.05 -2.61
N ARG A 266 15.75 30.68 -3.48
CA ARG A 266 16.02 30.03 -4.77
C ARG A 266 16.70 30.98 -5.76
N CYS A 267 16.21 32.22 -5.87
CA CYS A 267 16.83 33.25 -6.69
C CYS A 267 18.28 33.53 -6.26
N ASP A 268 18.52 33.70 -4.97
CA ASP A 268 19.86 33.95 -4.42
C ASP A 268 20.82 32.80 -4.74
N LYS A 269 20.39 31.54 -4.59
CA LYS A 269 21.18 30.36 -4.98
C LYS A 269 21.47 30.31 -6.48
N LYS A 270 20.54 30.71 -7.34
CA LYS A 270 20.73 30.74 -8.80
C LYS A 270 21.72 31.84 -9.21
N LEU A 271 21.58 33.05 -8.65
CA LEU A 271 22.51 34.17 -8.83
C LEU A 271 23.93 33.80 -8.39
N CYS A 272 24.09 33.05 -7.28
CA CYS A 272 25.41 32.55 -6.85
C CYS A 272 26.03 31.52 -7.81
N ARG A 273 25.21 30.78 -8.58
CA ARG A 273 25.70 29.83 -9.60
C ARG A 273 26.01 30.49 -10.94
N GLU A 274 25.40 31.65 -11.21
CA GLU A 274 25.57 32.45 -12.43
C GLU A 274 26.52 33.65 -12.22
N GLY A 275 27.46 33.55 -11.27
CA GLY A 275 28.49 34.59 -11.01
C GLY A 275 29.22 35.04 -12.28
N PRO A 276 29.81 36.25 -12.28
CA PRO A 276 30.26 36.92 -13.50
C PRO A 276 31.19 35.99 -14.27
N GLY A 277 30.75 35.57 -15.47
CA GLY A 277 31.58 34.74 -16.33
C GLY A 277 32.95 35.38 -16.47
N GLU A 278 34.01 34.61 -16.24
CA GLU A 278 35.38 35.04 -16.51
C GLU A 278 35.41 35.70 -17.90
N PRO A 279 36.01 36.89 -18.03
CA PRO A 279 36.22 37.47 -19.35
C PRO A 279 37.01 36.45 -20.15
N LYS A 280 36.44 36.01 -21.28
CA LYS A 280 37.17 35.21 -22.25
C LYS A 280 38.22 36.14 -22.86
N ASP A 281 39.46 35.98 -22.43
CA ASP A 281 40.65 36.54 -23.08
C ASP A 281 40.78 36.06 -24.53
#